data_AF-A0A9E5UVJ7-F1
#
_entry.id   AF-A0A9E5UVJ7-F1
#
_cell.length_a   1.000
_cell.length_b   1.000
_cell.length_c   1.000
_cell.angle_alpha   90.00
_cell.angle_beta   90.00
_cell.angle_gamma   90.00
#
_symmetry.space_group_name_H-M   'P 1'
#
loop_
_entity.id
_entity.type
_entity.pdbx_description
1 polymer ?
#
loop_
_entity_poly.entity_id
_entity_poly.type
_entity_poly.pdbx_seq_one_letter_code
_entity_poly.pdbx_strand_id
1 'polypeptide(L)'
;MRAHQPLYALDIAIQRHPQAAVNYLLRAEYWAHTGNLALARQDCATALHLAQQTLETSDWAYAAQSYRDRALALRQWIEQYSPTGLPEIALTESDGR
;
A
#
# COMPACT_ATOMS: atom_id res chain seq x y z
N MET A 1 -1.40 -2.32 -25.00
CA MET A 1 -1.63 -2.28 -23.53
C MET A 1 -0.56 -1.42 -22.89
N ARG A 2 -0.87 -0.23 -22.38
CA ARG A 2 0.09 0.53 -21.56
C ARG A 2 0.06 -0.09 -20.16
N ALA A 3 1.06 -0.90 -19.84
CA ALA A 3 1.24 -1.38 -18.48
C ALA A 3 1.30 -0.18 -17.53
N HIS A 4 0.73 -0.36 -16.34
CA HIS A 4 0.66 0.55 -15.22
C HIS A 4 2.03 1.17 -14.84
N GLN A 5 2.50 2.17 -15.60
CA GLN A 5 3.79 2.86 -15.39
C GLN A 5 4.09 3.25 -13.93
N PRO A 6 3.14 3.75 -13.12
CA PRO A 6 3.41 4.04 -11.71
C PRO A 6 3.75 2.79 -10.88
N LEU A 7 3.06 1.68 -11.09
CA LEU A 7 3.31 0.45 -10.33
C LEU A 7 4.69 -0.14 -10.65
N TYR A 8 5.06 -0.20 -11.93
CA TYR A 8 6.38 -0.69 -12.33
C TYR A 8 7.50 0.15 -11.73
N ALA A 9 7.36 1.48 -11.73
CA ALA A 9 8.34 2.37 -11.12
C ALA A 9 8.46 2.13 -9.60
N LEU A 10 7.33 1.89 -8.92
CA LEU A 10 7.31 1.58 -7.49
C LEU A 10 7.94 0.22 -7.17
N ASP A 11 7.71 -0.80 -8.00
CA ASP A 11 8.35 -2.10 -7.82
C ASP A 11 9.88 -2.02 -7.96
N ILE A 12 10.38 -1.26 -8.95
CA ILE A 12 11.81 -0.99 -9.08
C ILE A 12 12.34 -0.19 -7.89
N ALA A 13 11.59 0.80 -7.40
CA ALA A 13 11.99 1.58 -6.23
C ALA A 13 12.09 0.69 -4.97
N ILE A 14 11.15 -0.24 -4.78
CA ILE A 14 11.17 -1.22 -3.69
C ILE A 14 12.37 -2.16 -3.81
N GLN A 15 12.66 -2.66 -5.01
CA GLN A 15 13.84 -3.52 -5.23
C GLN A 15 15.15 -2.79 -4.88
N ARG A 16 15.27 -1.51 -5.23
CA ARG A 16 16.48 -0.71 -4.98
C ARG A 16 16.59 -0.22 -3.55
N HIS A 17 15.46 0.10 -2.94
CA HIS A 17 15.36 0.71 -1.60
C HIS A 17 14.25 0.04 -0.79
N PRO A 18 14.45 -1.23 -0.36
CA PRO A 18 13.41 -2.00 0.34
C PRO A 18 13.13 -1.50 1.77
N GLN A 19 13.99 -0.63 2.31
CA GLN A 19 13.79 -0.04 3.65
C GLN A 19 13.11 1.34 3.60
N ALA A 20 12.78 1.85 2.40
CA ALA A 20 12.14 3.14 2.27
C ALA A 20 10.61 3.00 2.42
N ALA A 21 10.08 3.38 3.58
CA ALA A 21 8.65 3.33 3.90
C ALA A 21 7.75 3.98 2.83
N VAL A 22 8.22 5.08 2.24
CA VAL A 22 7.49 5.82 1.20
C VAL A 22 7.17 4.98 -0.03
N ASN A 23 8.03 4.03 -0.40
CA ASN A 23 7.80 3.21 -1.60
C ASN A 23 6.58 2.30 -1.41
N TYR A 24 6.46 1.69 -0.24
CA TYR A 24 5.30 0.87 0.13
C TYR A 24 4.06 1.72 0.32
N LEU A 25 4.17 2.91 0.94
CA LEU A 25 3.03 3.82 1.08
C LEU A 25 2.43 4.21 -0.28
N LEU A 26 3.28 4.65 -1.22
CA LEU A 26 2.82 5.05 -2.55
C LEU A 26 2.23 3.88 -3.34
N ARG A 27 2.79 2.66 -3.16
CA ARG A 27 2.22 1.46 -3.77
C ARG A 27 0.90 1.04 -3.12
N ALA A 28 0.74 1.21 -1.81
CA ALA A 28 -0.52 1.01 -1.12
C ALA A 28 -1.61 1.96 -1.63
N GLU A 29 -1.29 3.25 -1.79
CA GLU A 29 -2.21 4.26 -2.35
C GLU A 29 -2.61 3.90 -3.78
N TYR A 30 -1.64 3.47 -4.61
CA TYR A 30 -1.92 2.98 -5.95
C TYR A 30 -2.90 1.79 -5.91
N TRP A 31 -2.62 0.77 -5.09
CA TRP A 31 -3.51 -0.39 -4.96
C TRP A 31 -4.90 -0.03 -4.46
N ALA A 32 -5.01 0.88 -3.50
CA ALA A 32 -6.28 1.36 -3.00
C ALA A 32 -7.08 2.08 -4.10
N HIS A 33 -6.42 2.91 -4.91
CA HIS A 33 -7.04 3.59 -6.04
C HIS A 33 -7.50 2.64 -7.15
N THR A 34 -6.85 1.48 -7.31
CA THR A 34 -7.28 0.45 -8.27
C THR A 34 -8.23 -0.60 -7.65
N GLY A 35 -8.68 -0.42 -6.42
CA GLY A 35 -9.60 -1.33 -5.73
C GLY A 35 -8.96 -2.59 -5.14
N ASN A 36 -7.64 -2.75 -5.24
CA ASN A 36 -6.89 -3.89 -4.70
C ASN A 36 -6.61 -3.71 -3.20
N LEU A 37 -7.66 -3.64 -2.39
CA LEU A 37 -7.57 -3.28 -0.97
C LEU A 37 -6.76 -4.27 -0.13
N ALA A 38 -6.68 -5.54 -0.53
CA ALA A 38 -5.84 -6.54 0.13
C ALA A 38 -4.35 -6.24 -0.01
N LEU A 39 -3.89 -5.95 -1.23
CA LEU A 39 -2.50 -5.56 -1.50
C LEU A 39 -2.18 -4.20 -0.87
N ALA A 40 -3.11 -3.25 -0.92
CA ALA A 40 -2.98 -1.97 -0.25
C ALA A 40 -2.77 -2.14 1.26
N ARG A 41 -3.55 -3.01 1.92
CA ARG A 41 -3.42 -3.31 3.35
C ARG A 41 -2.05 -3.90 3.70
N GLN A 42 -1.55 -4.81 2.88
CA GLN A 42 -0.22 -5.40 3.06
C GLN A 42 0.87 -4.34 2.97
N ASP A 43 0.84 -3.50 1.94
CA ASP A 43 1.82 -2.43 1.76
C ASP A 43 1.72 -1.36 2.86
N CYS A 44 0.51 -1.03 3.35
CA CYS A 44 0.34 -0.18 4.53
C CYS A 44 1.05 -0.77 5.76
N ALA A 45 0.92 -2.07 6.01
CA ALA A 45 1.57 -2.72 7.14
C ALA A 45 3.11 -2.60 7.05
N THR A 46 3.69 -2.82 5.87
CA THR A 46 5.13 -2.65 5.65
C THR A 46 5.56 -1.20 5.80
N ALA A 47 4.82 -0.24 5.22
CA ALA A 47 5.12 1.18 5.35
C ALA A 47 5.11 1.63 6.81
N LEU A 48 4.13 1.18 7.61
CA LEU A 48 4.05 1.48 9.04
C LEU A 48 5.26 0.94 9.81
N HIS A 49 5.65 -0.31 9.55
CA HIS A 49 6.81 -0.92 10.20
C HIS A 49 8.09 -0.13 9.92
N LEU A 50 8.37 0.16 8.65
CA LEU A 50 9.60 0.87 8.23
C LEU A 50 9.63 2.32 8.71
N ALA A 51 8.47 3.00 8.67
CA ALA A 51 8.36 4.37 9.18
C ALA A 51 8.60 4.43 10.70
N GLN A 52 8.06 3.46 11.44
CA GLN A 52 8.29 3.34 12.88
C GLN A 52 9.77 3.11 13.21
N GLN A 53 10.44 2.20 12.50
CA GLN A 53 11.89 1.99 12.65
C GLN A 53 12.69 3.27 12.37
N THR A 54 12.30 4.05 11.36
CA THR A 54 12.97 5.32 11.06
C THR A 54 12.74 6.37 12.15
N LEU A 55 11.53 6.44 12.71
CA LEU A 55 11.20 7.36 13.80
C LEU A 55 12.00 7.04 15.08
N GLU A 56 12.22 5.77 15.37
CA GLU A 56 12.98 5.34 16.55
C GLU A 56 14.49 5.59 16.43
N THR A 57 15.00 5.75 15.20
CA THR A 57 16.43 5.81 14.91
C THR A 57 16.91 7.18 14.44
N SER A 58 16.00 8.13 14.22
CA SER A 58 16.33 9.44 13.65
C SER A 58 15.61 10.60 14.35
N ASP A 59 16.40 11.54 14.85
CA ASP A 59 15.94 12.76 15.53
C ASP A 59 15.19 13.74 14.61
N TRP A 60 15.28 13.56 13.28
CA TRP A 60 14.70 14.45 12.27
C TRP A 60 13.76 13.72 11.30
N ALA A 61 13.05 12.72 11.81
CA ALA A 61 12.22 11.79 11.04
C ALA A 61 10.83 12.35 10.66
N TYR A 62 10.67 13.66 10.42
CA TYR A 62 9.37 14.26 10.07
C TYR A 62 8.73 13.64 8.81
N ALA A 63 9.55 13.29 7.82
CA ALA A 63 9.09 12.57 6.64
C ALA A 63 8.52 11.18 7.01
N ALA A 64 9.20 10.45 7.89
CA ALA A 64 8.73 9.14 8.37
C ALA A 64 7.44 9.27 9.19
N GLN A 65 7.31 10.31 10.01
CA GLN A 65 6.06 10.60 10.73
C GLN A 65 4.91 10.82 9.74
N SER A 66 5.12 11.63 8.70
CA SER A 66 4.12 11.84 7.64
C SER A 66 3.74 10.54 6.92
N TYR A 67 4.72 9.67 6.62
CA TYR A 67 4.44 8.39 5.98
C TYR A 67 3.64 7.45 6.89
N ARG A 68 3.97 7.40 8.18
CA ARG A 68 3.24 6.63 9.18
C ARG A 68 1.79 7.10 9.28
N ASP A 69 1.58 8.41 9.39
CA ASP A 69 0.23 8.99 9.56
C ASP A 69 -0.65 8.72 8.33
N ARG A 70 -0.10 8.85 7.13
CA ARG A 70 -0.80 8.50 5.88
C ARG A 70 -1.10 7.02 5.78
N ALA A 71 -0.14 6.16 6.12
CA ALA A 71 -0.35 4.71 6.09
C ALA A 71 -1.41 4.27 7.11
N LEU A 72 -1.44 4.90 8.30
CA LEU A 72 -2.50 4.67 9.30
C LEU A 72 -3.86 5.09 8.78
N ALA A 73 -3.98 6.31 8.25
CA ALA A 73 -5.24 6.82 7.72
C ALA A 73 -5.77 5.95 6.57
N LEU A 74 -4.90 5.57 5.63
CA LEU A 74 -5.28 4.68 4.53
C LEU A 74 -5.71 3.30 5.04
N ARG A 75 -4.97 2.72 5.98
CA ARG A 75 -5.33 1.42 6.56
C ARG A 75 -6.66 1.45 7.30
N GLN A 76 -6.92 2.48 8.08
CA GLN A 76 -8.20 2.68 8.77
C GLN A 76 -9.35 2.82 7.77
N TRP A 77 -9.14 3.58 6.68
CA TRP A 77 -10.10 3.65 5.59
C TRP A 77 -10.33 2.27 4.94
N ILE A 78 -9.26 1.51 4.66
CA ILE A 78 -9.40 0.14 4.14
C ILE A 78 -10.21 -0.74 5.10
N GLU A 79 -9.95 -0.67 6.41
CA GLU A 79 -10.65 -1.49 7.42
C GLU A 79 -12.13 -1.11 7.55
N GLN A 80 -12.45 0.19 7.45
CA GLN A 80 -13.83 0.68 7.52
C GLN A 80 -14.65 0.31 6.27
N TYR A 81 -14.03 0.35 5.08
CA TYR A 81 -14.71 0.13 3.80
C TYR A 81 -14.46 -1.28 3.21
N SER A 82 -13.69 -2.13 3.91
CA SER A 82 -13.47 -3.55 3.60
C SER A 82 -13.36 -4.38 4.89
N PRO A 83 -14.50 -4.66 5.55
CA PRO A 83 -14.55 -5.37 6.83
C PRO A 83 -14.40 -6.89 6.59
N THR A 84 -13.24 -7.34 6.09
CA THR A 84 -12.75 -8.75 6.03
C THR A 84 -13.70 -9.87 5.53
N GLY A 85 -13.31 -10.57 4.45
CA GLY A 85 -13.61 -12.01 4.32
C GLY A 85 -13.64 -12.65 2.92
N LEU A 86 -12.46 -12.93 2.33
CA LEU A 86 -12.22 -13.92 1.25
C LEU A 86 -12.82 -13.66 -0.16
N PRO A 87 -12.35 -14.43 -1.15
CA PRO A 87 -11.24 -14.14 -2.06
C PRO A 87 -11.69 -13.35 -3.29
N GLU A 88 -10.70 -12.89 -4.06
CA GLU A 88 -10.81 -12.39 -5.42
C GLU A 88 -11.29 -13.50 -6.40
N ILE A 89 -12.50 -14.05 -6.20
CA ILE A 89 -13.18 -14.90 -7.19
C ILE A 89 -14.69 -14.62 -7.14
N ALA A 90 -15.05 -13.41 -7.56
CA ALA A 90 -16.35 -13.16 -8.17
C ALA A 90 -16.12 -12.37 -9.46
N LEU A 91 -15.21 -12.87 -10.30
CA LEU A 91 -15.36 -12.63 -11.73
C LEU A 91 -16.62 -13.38 -12.14
N THR A 92 -17.66 -12.59 -12.31
CA THR A 92 -18.89 -12.89 -13.01
C THR A 92 -18.59 -13.66 -14.31
N GLU A 93 -18.63 -14.99 -14.24
CA GLU A 93 -19.15 -15.80 -15.35
C GLU A 93 -20.63 -16.08 -15.06
N SER A 94 -21.42 -15.02 -15.10
CA SER A 94 -22.79 -15.12 -15.61
C SER A 94 -22.92 -14.02 -16.65
N ASP A 95 -22.65 -14.36 -17.90
CA ASP A 95 -23.64 -14.29 -18.98
C ASP A 95 -22.95 -14.65 -20.30
N GLY A 96 -23.39 -15.70 -21.00
CA GLY A 96 -22.80 -15.97 -22.31
C GLY A 96 -22.95 -17.34 -22.97
N ARG A 97 -24.08 -18.03 -22.78
CA ARG A 97 -24.61 -19.10 -23.66
C ARG A 97 -23.93 -20.48 -23.67
#